data_AF-A0A851EPP0-F1
#
_entry.id   AF-A0A851EPP0-F1
#
_cell.length_a   1.000
_cell.length_b   1.000
_cell.length_c   1.000
_cell.angle_alpha   90.00
_cell.angle_beta   90.00
_cell.angle_gamma   90.00
#
_symmetry.space_group_name_H-M   'P 1'
#
loop_
_entity.id
_entity.type
_entity.pdbx_description
1 polymer ?
#
loop_
_entity_poly.entity_id
_entity_poly.type
_entity_poly.pdbx_seq_one_letter_code
_entity_poly.pdbx_strand_id
1 'polypeptide(L)'
;NISRWEVVIGATDLSHLGPEAELRHIQRVLVHQDYEASTAWNNIALLELDRPVECSDYIQLACVPDSSLAVPELKTCYIAGWRATAGSAPDPSLPAQGDSGGPLVCKDNVGDYFWLVGLASWGRGCAGDRRPGIFTSTQHFRGWIQAQLGLAARES
;
A
#
# COMPACT_ATOMS: atom_id res chain seq x y z
N ASN A 1 -12.04 8.99 15.03
CA ASN A 1 -13.35 8.91 14.35
C ASN A 1 -13.08 8.81 12.85
N ILE A 2 -13.38 7.65 12.25
CA ILE A 2 -13.08 7.36 10.84
C ILE A 2 -13.98 8.14 9.87
N SER A 3 -15.08 8.72 10.35
CA SER A 3 -16.01 9.51 9.55
C SER A 3 -15.44 10.81 8.97
N ARG A 4 -14.18 11.14 9.26
CA ARG A 4 -13.46 12.30 8.72
C ARG A 4 -12.50 11.95 7.58
N TRP A 5 -12.37 10.67 7.27
CA TRP A 5 -11.37 10.16 6.33
C TRP A 5 -12.07 9.63 5.09
N GLU A 6 -11.52 10.02 3.94
CA GLU A 6 -11.99 9.63 2.61
C GLU A 6 -10.81 9.03 1.85
N VAL A 7 -11.11 8.06 0.99
CA VAL A 7 -10.14 7.46 0.08
C VAL A 7 -10.44 8.03 -1.30
N VAL A 8 -9.43 8.65 -1.89
CA VAL A 8 -9.45 9.15 -3.27
C VAL A 8 -8.67 8.17 -4.15
N ILE A 9 -9.30 7.69 -5.22
CA ILE A 9 -8.83 6.59 -6.06
C ILE A 9 -8.85 7.05 -7.51
N GLY A 10 -7.84 6.70 -8.31
CA GLY A 10 -7.74 7.12 -9.72
C GLY A 10 -7.24 8.56 -9.93
N ALA A 11 -6.91 9.29 -8.87
CA ALA A 11 -6.37 10.64 -8.98
C ALA A 11 -4.93 10.64 -9.50
N THR A 12 -4.61 11.61 -10.36
CA THR A 12 -3.24 11.90 -10.81
C THR A 12 -2.72 13.24 -10.25
N ASP A 13 -3.63 14.19 -10.02
CA ASP A 13 -3.38 15.49 -9.40
C ASP A 13 -4.28 15.67 -8.17
N LEU A 14 -3.67 15.89 -7.00
CA LEU A 14 -4.40 16.10 -5.74
C LEU A 14 -4.96 17.52 -5.60
N SER A 15 -4.47 18.49 -6.38
CA SER A 15 -4.94 19.87 -6.36
C SER A 15 -6.22 20.06 -7.20
N HIS A 16 -6.41 19.21 -8.20
CA HIS A 16 -7.59 19.21 -9.05
C HIS A 16 -7.97 17.77 -9.41
N LEU A 17 -8.88 17.19 -8.63
CA LEU A 17 -9.38 15.84 -8.86
C LEU A 17 -10.14 15.79 -10.19
N GLY A 18 -9.56 15.14 -11.20
CA GLY A 18 -10.17 14.96 -12.52
C GLY A 18 -11.44 14.08 -12.46
N PRO A 19 -12.22 14.02 -13.56
CA PRO A 19 -13.45 13.23 -13.63
C PRO A 19 -13.25 11.71 -13.42
N GLU A 20 -12.02 11.23 -13.62
CA GLU A 20 -11.59 9.85 -13.38
C GLU A 20 -11.43 9.50 -11.90
N ALA A 21 -11.34 10.51 -11.02
CA ALA A 21 -11.10 10.30 -9.61
C ALA A 21 -12.40 9.93 -8.88
N GLU A 22 -12.33 8.85 -8.10
CA GLU A 22 -13.44 8.35 -7.31
C GLU A 22 -13.17 8.58 -5.81
N LEU A 23 -14.19 9.07 -5.10
CA LEU A 23 -14.16 9.26 -3.66
C LEU A 23 -14.96 8.18 -2.95
N ARG A 24 -14.40 7.59 -1.89
CA ARG A 24 -15.03 6.56 -1.05
C ARG A 24 -14.86 6.89 0.42
N HIS A 25 -15.88 6.55 1.22
CA HIS A 25 -15.76 6.65 2.67
C HIS A 25 -15.25 5.33 3.23
N ILE A 26 -14.60 5.42 4.39
CA ILE A 26 -14.13 4.24 5.11
C ILE A 26 -15.27 3.72 5.99
N GLN A 27 -15.75 2.52 5.67
CA GLN A 27 -16.73 1.80 6.47
C GLN A 27 -16.08 1.19 7.72
N ARG A 28 -14.91 0.57 7.55
CA ARG A 28 -14.19 -0.10 8.64
C ARG A 28 -12.69 -0.10 8.39
N VAL A 29 -11.92 0.00 9.47
CA VAL A 29 -10.46 -0.17 9.49
C VAL A 29 -10.15 -1.45 10.25
N LEU A 30 -9.44 -2.37 9.60
CA LEU A 30 -9.01 -3.64 10.16
C LEU A 30 -7.50 -3.58 10.36
N VAL A 31 -7.07 -3.24 11.58
CA VAL A 31 -5.64 -3.26 11.95
C VAL A 31 -5.23 -4.70 12.29
N HIS A 32 -4.01 -5.09 11.92
CA HIS A 32 -3.48 -6.39 12.32
C HIS A 32 -3.55 -6.57 13.84
N GLN A 33 -4.07 -7.69 14.32
CA GLN A 33 -4.34 -7.89 15.75
C GLN A 33 -3.10 -7.82 16.65
N ASP A 34 -1.94 -8.19 16.08
CA ASP A 34 -0.64 -8.17 16.77
C ASP A 34 0.23 -6.96 16.39
N TYR A 35 -0.38 -5.84 15.97
CA TYR A 35 0.33 -4.60 15.67
C TYR A 35 0.97 -3.99 16.94
N GLU A 36 2.26 -3.67 16.85
CA GLU A 36 3.03 -3.06 17.94
C GLU A 36 3.65 -1.73 17.47
N ALA A 37 3.16 -0.63 18.06
CA ALA A 37 3.51 0.73 17.63
C ALA A 37 4.97 1.08 17.90
N SER A 38 5.58 0.53 18.97
CA SER A 38 6.95 0.87 19.37
C SER A 38 8.01 0.34 18.40
N THR A 39 7.74 -0.80 17.77
CA THR A 39 8.66 -1.49 16.85
C THR A 39 8.21 -1.42 15.40
N ALA A 40 6.99 -0.91 15.15
CA ALA A 40 6.28 -1.06 13.88
C ALA A 40 6.16 -2.54 13.44
N TRP A 41 6.10 -3.47 14.40
CA TRP A 41 5.87 -4.88 14.11
C TRP A 41 4.42 -5.08 13.66
N ASN A 42 4.21 -5.95 12.67
CA ASN A 42 2.90 -6.17 12.04
C ASN A 42 2.20 -4.89 11.57
N ASN A 43 2.97 -3.95 11.01
CA ASN A 43 2.45 -2.67 10.52
C ASN A 43 1.70 -2.80 9.19
N ILE A 44 0.48 -3.34 9.26
CA ILE A 44 -0.47 -3.49 8.15
C ILE A 44 -1.92 -3.30 8.63
N ALA A 45 -2.76 -2.72 7.78
CA ALA A 45 -4.19 -2.61 7.99
C ALA A 45 -4.94 -2.71 6.66
N LEU A 46 -6.21 -3.13 6.70
CA LEU A 46 -7.13 -3.10 5.57
C LEU A 46 -8.20 -2.01 5.80
N LEU A 47 -8.56 -1.34 4.71
CA LEU A 47 -9.66 -0.38 4.69
C LEU A 47 -10.83 -1.01 3.92
N GLU A 48 -11.96 -1.16 4.58
CA GLU A 48 -13.22 -1.52 3.93
C GLU A 48 -13.92 -0.23 3.51
N LEU A 49 -14.21 -0.13 2.21
CA LEU A 49 -14.89 1.02 1.62
C LEU A 49 -16.40 0.87 1.78
N ASP A 50 -17.11 1.99 1.91
CA ASP A 50 -18.56 2.05 2.02
C ASP A 50 -19.30 1.46 0.81
N ARG A 51 -18.67 1.48 -0.37
CA ARG A 51 -19.18 0.92 -1.61
C ARG A 51 -18.03 0.51 -2.55
N PRO A 52 -18.23 -0.46 -3.46
CA PRO A 52 -17.21 -0.89 -4.40
C PRO A 52 -16.78 0.25 -5.33
N VAL A 53 -15.63 0.07 -5.97
CA VAL A 53 -15.06 0.99 -6.97
C VAL A 53 -15.07 0.29 -8.31
N GLU A 54 -15.38 1.03 -9.38
CA GLU A 54 -15.41 0.48 -10.72
C GLU A 54 -14.02 0.56 -11.34
N CYS A 55 -13.56 -0.53 -11.96
CA CYS A 55 -12.29 -0.52 -12.66
C CYS A 55 -12.37 0.35 -13.91
N SER A 56 -11.30 1.09 -14.19
CA SER A 56 -11.14 1.96 -15.35
C SER A 56 -9.68 1.98 -15.80
N ASP A 57 -9.37 2.80 -16.82
CA ASP A 57 -7.99 3.03 -17.23
C ASP A 57 -7.14 3.69 -16.13
N TYR A 58 -7.78 4.32 -15.14
CA TYR A 58 -7.14 4.99 -14.01
C TYR A 58 -7.24 4.20 -12.70
N ILE A 59 -8.12 3.20 -12.64
CA ILE A 59 -8.39 2.40 -11.45
C ILE A 59 -8.22 0.92 -11.81
N GLN A 60 -7.10 0.36 -11.41
CA GLN A 60 -6.80 -1.06 -11.60
C GLN A 60 -6.31 -1.67 -10.29
N LEU A 61 -6.60 -2.95 -10.10
CA LEU A 61 -6.18 -3.71 -8.94
C LEU A 61 -4.73 -4.18 -9.11
N ALA A 62 -3.93 -4.07 -8.05
CA ALA A 62 -2.64 -4.73 -7.97
C ALA A 62 -2.78 -6.15 -7.42
N CYS A 63 -1.88 -7.06 -7.80
CA CYS A 63 -1.87 -8.41 -7.28
C CYS A 63 -1.10 -8.50 -5.96
N VAL A 64 -1.61 -9.27 -4.99
CA VAL A 64 -0.87 -9.59 -3.76
C VAL A 64 -0.10 -10.90 -3.99
N PRO A 65 1.23 -10.91 -3.86
CA PRO A 65 2.06 -12.06 -4.15
C PRO A 65 1.82 -13.19 -3.13
N ASP A 66 1.75 -14.42 -3.62
CA ASP A 66 1.77 -15.63 -2.79
C ASP A 66 3.19 -16.17 -2.61
N SER A 67 3.35 -17.23 -1.82
CA SER A 67 4.66 -17.81 -1.50
C SER A 67 5.39 -18.43 -2.71
N SER A 68 4.72 -18.64 -3.84
CA SER A 68 5.34 -19.16 -5.06
C SER A 68 6.15 -18.09 -5.81
N LEU A 69 5.85 -16.81 -5.58
CA LEU A 69 6.58 -15.72 -6.21
C LEU A 69 7.93 -15.47 -5.52
N ALA A 70 9.03 -15.64 -6.26
CA ALA A 70 10.35 -15.23 -5.82
C ALA A 70 10.52 -13.70 -5.95
N VAL A 71 10.01 -12.94 -4.98
CA VAL A 71 10.12 -11.47 -4.96
C VAL A 71 11.55 -10.94 -5.22
N PRO A 72 12.64 -11.56 -4.69
CA PRO A 72 14.01 -11.12 -4.99
C PRO A 72 14.44 -11.22 -6.46
N GLU A 73 13.72 -12.00 -7.29
CA GLU A 73 14.01 -12.17 -8.71
C GLU A 73 13.31 -11.12 -9.59
N LEU A 74 12.43 -10.30 -9.02
CA LEU A 74 11.80 -9.19 -9.73
C LEU A 74 12.81 -8.06 -9.96
N LYS A 75 12.93 -7.63 -11.22
CA LYS A 75 13.99 -6.69 -11.62
C LYS A 75 13.59 -5.22 -11.50
N THR A 76 12.31 -4.94 -11.66
CA THR A 76 11.83 -3.57 -11.84
C THR A 76 10.72 -3.27 -10.86
N CYS A 77 11.02 -2.40 -9.90
CA CYS A 77 10.09 -1.99 -8.86
C CYS A 77 10.00 -0.48 -8.78
N TYR A 78 8.84 0.00 -8.33
CA TYR A 78 8.47 1.39 -8.26
C TYR A 78 7.86 1.68 -6.89
N ILE A 79 8.17 2.87 -6.38
CA ILE A 79 7.50 3.47 -5.24
C ILE A 79 6.75 4.67 -5.79
N ALA A 80 5.49 4.83 -5.42
CA ALA A 80 4.65 5.95 -5.83
C ALA A 80 4.07 6.65 -4.61
N GLY A 81 3.86 7.96 -4.73
CA GLY A 81 3.26 8.80 -3.71
C GLY A 81 3.41 10.28 -4.06
N TRP A 82 2.60 11.11 -3.44
CA TRP A 82 2.60 12.57 -3.66
C TRP A 82 3.47 13.31 -2.66
N ARG A 83 3.96 12.64 -1.60
CA ARG A 83 4.64 13.27 -0.46
C ARG A 83 3.83 14.48 0.00
N ALA A 84 2.63 14.24 0.52
CA ALA A 84 1.75 15.31 0.97
C ALA A 84 2.41 16.11 2.11
N THR A 85 3.15 17.18 1.77
CA THR A 85 3.63 18.18 2.72
C THR A 85 2.46 19.09 3.09
N ALA A 86 1.52 18.56 3.87
CA ALA A 86 0.46 19.35 4.48
C ALA A 86 1.05 20.20 5.62
N GLY A 87 1.80 21.25 5.27
CA GLY A 87 2.29 22.26 6.21
C GLY A 87 3.30 21.83 7.29
N SER A 88 3.64 20.54 7.39
CA SER A 88 4.69 20.03 8.27
C SER A 88 5.96 19.70 7.48
N ALA A 89 7.12 19.95 8.11
CA ALA A 89 8.42 19.54 7.57
C ALA A 89 8.38 18.06 7.12
N PRO A 90 9.13 17.69 6.07
CA PRO A 90 9.20 16.30 5.62
C PRO A 90 9.54 15.40 6.82
N ASP A 91 8.73 14.38 7.08
CA ASP A 91 9.04 13.41 8.13
C ASP A 91 10.35 12.70 7.75
N PRO A 92 11.44 12.88 8.53
CA PRO A 92 12.71 12.26 8.22
C PRO A 92 12.68 10.72 8.33
N SER A 93 11.60 10.14 8.87
CA SER A 93 11.42 8.70 9.03
C SER A 93 10.72 8.01 7.85
N LEU A 94 10.20 8.74 6.86
CA LEU A 94 9.61 8.15 5.66
C LEU A 94 10.68 7.96 4.56
N PRO A 95 10.56 6.91 3.72
CA PRO A 95 11.35 6.82 2.50
C PRO A 95 11.15 8.09 1.67
N ALA A 96 12.23 8.76 1.27
CA ALA A 96 12.19 10.06 0.60
C ALA A 96 11.41 10.11 -0.75
N GLN A 97 10.85 9.00 -1.20
CA GLN A 97 10.18 8.84 -2.50
C GLN A 97 8.73 8.34 -2.41
N GLY A 98 8.12 8.25 -1.21
CA GLY A 98 6.73 7.79 -1.07
C GLY A 98 5.99 8.34 0.14
N ASP A 99 4.68 8.07 0.20
CA ASP A 99 3.83 8.38 1.35
C ASP A 99 3.89 7.24 2.39
N SER A 100 3.57 7.53 3.66
CA SER A 100 3.44 6.48 4.69
C SER A 100 2.34 5.49 4.28
N GLY A 101 2.64 4.19 4.33
CA GLY A 101 1.73 3.15 3.83
C GLY A 101 1.61 3.08 2.30
N GLY A 102 2.36 3.90 1.56
CA GLY A 102 2.35 3.89 0.10
C GLY A 102 2.90 2.59 -0.50
N PRO A 103 2.55 2.27 -1.75
CA PRO A 103 2.84 0.99 -2.34
C PRO A 103 4.30 0.90 -2.85
N LEU A 104 4.95 -0.23 -2.55
CA LEU A 104 6.08 -0.74 -3.31
C LEU A 104 5.56 -1.82 -4.26
N VAL A 105 5.55 -1.50 -5.56
CA VAL A 105 5.07 -2.42 -6.61
C VAL A 105 6.23 -2.88 -7.49
N CYS A 106 6.19 -4.13 -7.94
CA CYS A 106 7.16 -4.68 -8.87
C CYS A 106 6.46 -5.22 -10.11
N LYS A 107 7.01 -4.95 -11.29
CA LYS A 107 6.51 -5.50 -12.54
C LYS A 107 6.84 -6.99 -12.61
N ASP A 108 5.87 -7.80 -13.03
CA ASP A 108 6.13 -9.21 -13.30
C ASP A 108 7.17 -9.37 -14.43
N ASN A 109 8.01 -10.40 -14.33
CA ASN A 109 9.08 -10.61 -15.31
C ASN A 109 8.54 -11.12 -16.66
N VAL A 110 7.35 -11.74 -16.68
CA VAL A 110 6.78 -12.39 -17.87
C VAL A 110 5.47 -11.73 -18.29
N GLY A 111 4.59 -11.44 -17.33
CA GLY A 111 3.29 -10.82 -17.58
C GLY A 111 3.32 -9.30 -17.57
N ASP A 112 2.22 -8.70 -18.04
CA ASP A 112 2.03 -7.25 -18.02
C ASP A 112 1.14 -6.83 -16.85
N TYR A 113 1.58 -7.15 -15.64
CA TYR A 113 0.89 -6.79 -14.40
C TYR A 113 1.89 -6.52 -13.29
N PHE A 114 1.39 -5.96 -12.19
CA PHE A 114 2.20 -5.52 -11.07
C PHE A 114 1.84 -6.27 -9.78
N TRP A 115 2.88 -6.64 -9.05
CA TRP A 115 2.80 -7.20 -7.70
C TRP A 115 2.95 -6.09 -6.68
N LEU A 116 1.99 -5.95 -5.77
CA LEU A 116 2.16 -5.15 -4.56
C LEU A 116 2.98 -5.96 -3.57
N VAL A 117 4.29 -5.72 -3.50
CA VAL A 117 5.23 -6.52 -2.71
C VAL A 117 5.47 -5.94 -1.31
N GLY A 118 5.17 -4.65 -1.10
CA GLY A 118 5.32 -4.05 0.20
C GLY A 118 4.59 -2.72 0.38
N LEU A 119 4.51 -2.30 1.64
CA LEU A 119 3.95 -1.01 2.07
C LEU A 119 5.05 -0.20 2.75
N ALA A 120 5.21 1.07 2.38
CA ALA A 120 6.20 1.96 2.98
C ALA A 120 5.95 2.09 4.49
N SER A 121 6.94 1.69 5.31
CA SER A 121 6.80 1.66 6.76
C SER A 121 7.64 2.76 7.39
N TRP A 122 8.95 2.57 7.43
CA TRP A 122 9.89 3.52 8.02
C TRP A 122 11.26 3.42 7.36
N GLY A 123 12.10 4.41 7.54
CA GLY A 123 13.46 4.41 7.06
C GLY A 123 13.93 5.82 6.72
N ARG A 124 15.09 6.19 7.25
CA ARG A 124 15.83 7.40 6.86
C ARG A 124 16.48 7.22 5.48
N GLY A 125 15.66 6.91 4.48
CA GLY A 125 16.12 6.78 3.10
C GLY A 125 16.51 8.17 2.58
N CYS A 126 17.79 8.33 2.19
CA CYS A 126 18.44 9.52 1.62
C CYS A 126 19.02 10.58 2.59
N ALA A 127 19.04 10.35 3.92
CA ALA A 127 19.84 11.16 4.85
C ALA A 127 21.25 10.55 5.02
N GLY A 128 22.11 10.65 4.00
CA GLY A 128 23.57 10.45 4.08
C GLY A 128 24.12 9.04 4.38
N ASP A 129 23.39 8.15 5.04
CA ASP A 129 23.97 7.02 5.79
C ASP A 129 23.79 5.62 5.15
N ARG A 130 23.51 5.50 3.85
CA ARG A 130 23.33 4.19 3.16
C ARG A 130 22.30 3.24 3.79
N ARG A 131 21.30 3.75 4.52
CA ARG A 131 20.23 2.93 5.08
C ARG A 131 19.11 2.73 4.06
N PRO A 132 18.72 1.49 3.72
CA PRO A 132 17.60 1.25 2.83
C PRO A 132 16.27 1.70 3.47
N GLY A 133 15.27 2.00 2.65
CA GLY A 133 13.89 2.13 3.14
C GLY A 133 13.37 0.76 3.59
N ILE A 134 12.60 0.72 4.69
CA ILE A 134 11.97 -0.49 5.21
C ILE A 134 10.50 -0.50 4.81
N PHE A 135 10.07 -1.64 4.29
CA PHE A 135 8.71 -1.88 3.83
C PHE A 135 8.10 -3.07 4.57
N THR A 136 6.81 -2.99 4.89
CA THR A 136 6.03 -4.13 5.38
C THR A 136 5.76 -5.09 4.21
N SER A 137 6.19 -6.35 4.30
CA SER A 137 6.00 -7.35 3.23
C SER A 137 4.55 -7.81 3.13
N THR A 138 3.91 -7.61 1.97
CA THR A 138 2.54 -8.09 1.72
C THR A 138 2.47 -9.60 1.51
N GLN A 139 3.52 -10.21 0.95
CA GLN A 139 3.63 -11.66 0.79
C GLN A 139 3.56 -12.37 2.14
N HIS A 140 4.22 -11.81 3.16
CA HIS A 140 4.19 -12.34 4.52
C HIS A 140 2.77 -12.31 5.12
N PHE A 141 2.01 -11.25 4.86
CA PHE A 141 0.65 -11.07 5.38
C PHE A 141 -0.45 -11.63 4.47
N ARG A 142 -0.14 -12.31 3.35
CA ARG A 142 -1.16 -12.79 2.41
C ARG A 142 -2.24 -13.64 3.07
N GLY A 143 -1.84 -14.58 3.95
CA GLY A 143 -2.79 -15.43 4.67
C GLY A 143 -3.73 -14.62 5.57
N TRP A 144 -3.19 -13.62 6.28
CA TRP A 144 -4.00 -12.71 7.09
C TRP A 144 -4.96 -11.88 6.23
N ILE A 145 -4.49 -11.33 5.10
CA ILE A 145 -5.32 -10.58 4.15
C ILE A 145 -6.48 -11.45 3.64
N GLN A 146 -6.19 -12.67 3.19
CA GLN A 146 -7.21 -13.61 2.69
C GLN A 146 -8.23 -13.99 3.76
N ALA A 147 -7.80 -14.16 5.02
CA ALA A 147 -8.69 -14.43 6.14
C ALA A 147 -9.67 -13.27 6.39
N GLN A 148 -9.19 -12.02 6.36
CA GLN A 148 -10.05 -10.84 6.53
C GLN A 148 -11.03 -10.65 5.36
N LEU A 149 -10.61 -11.01 4.14
CA LEU A 149 -11.47 -10.96 2.95
C LEU A 149 -12.47 -12.13 2.86
N GLY A 150 -12.44 -13.09 3.79
CA GLY A 150 -13.29 -14.28 3.74
C GLY A 150 -12.93 -15.24 2.60
N LEU A 151 -11.72 -15.13 2.04
CA LEU A 151 -11.22 -15.95 0.93
C LEU A 151 -10.52 -17.24 1.40
N ALA A 152 -10.38 -17.43 2.72
CA ALA A 152 -9.65 -18.55 3.33
C ALA A 152 -10.36 -19.92 3.26
N ALA A 153 -11.31 -20.13 2.34
CA ALA A 153 -12.02 -21.39 2.20
C ALA A 153 -12.13 -21.81 0.72
N ARG A 154 -11.07 -22.44 0.19
CA ARG A 154 -11.07 -23.47 -0.87
C ARG A 154 -9.63 -23.93 -1.20
N GLU A 155 -8.92 -24.44 -0.20
CA GLU A 155 -7.83 -25.39 -0.46
C GLU A 155 -8.25 -26.72 0.16
N SER A 156 -8.74 -27.60 -0.70
CA SER A 156 -9.10 -29.00 -0.42
C SER A 156 -7.92 -29.91 -0.70
#